data_AF-I1SRN6-F1
#
_entry.id   AF-I1SRN6-F1
#
_cell.length_a   1.000
_cell.length_b   1.000
_cell.length_c   1.000
_cell.angle_alpha   90.00
_cell.angle_beta   90.00
_cell.angle_gamma   90.00
#
_symmetry.space_group_name_H-M   'P 1'
#
loop_
_entity.id
_entity.type
_entity.pdbx_description
1 polymer ?
#
loop_
_entity_poly.entity_id
_entity_poly.type
_entity_poly.pdbx_seq_one_letter_code
_entity_poly.pdbx_strand_id
1 'polypeptide(L)'
;YCQHIEGLQEPVCVCLKGYQGLRCGIQTLESVVPTDPTYNSELVQTVLVAIAVVLSVISCCAILLMTCAHYRSHKNFLASYLGTVSENDKLHKPTSDVV
;
A
#
# COMPACT_ATOMS: atom_id res chain seq x y z
N TYR A 1 -38.86 -13.95 24.51
CA TYR A 1 -40.04 -14.19 25.39
C TYR A 1 -41.07 -13.11 25.10
N CYS A 2 -42.37 -13.33 25.31
CA CYS A 2 -43.37 -12.28 25.08
C CYS A 2 -44.13 -12.00 26.38
N GLN A 3 -44.42 -10.73 26.61
CA GLN A 3 -45.03 -10.22 27.83
C GLN A 3 -46.19 -9.30 27.46
N HIS A 4 -47.30 -9.43 28.17
CA HIS A 4 -48.41 -8.49 28.08
C HIS A 4 -48.12 -7.30 29.00
N ILE A 5 -48.22 -6.08 28.47
CA ILE A 5 -48.01 -4.84 29.20
C ILE A 5 -49.35 -4.13 29.27
N GLU A 6 -49.81 -3.82 30.48
CA GLU A 6 -51.08 -3.10 30.68
C GLU A 6 -51.03 -1.74 29.97
N GLY A 7 -52.08 -1.43 29.21
CA GLY A 7 -52.17 -0.21 28.40
C GLY A 7 -51.74 -0.37 26.94
N LEU A 8 -51.20 -1.54 26.53
CA LEU A 8 -50.97 -1.87 25.13
C LEU A 8 -51.99 -2.90 24.64
N GLN A 9 -52.52 -2.67 23.44
CA GLN A 9 -53.50 -3.57 22.82
C GLN A 9 -52.88 -4.92 22.39
N GLU A 10 -51.58 -4.95 22.15
CA GLU A 10 -50.85 -6.11 21.64
C GLU A 10 -49.67 -6.50 22.56
N PRO A 11 -49.34 -7.81 22.67
CA PRO A 11 -48.21 -8.27 23.48
C PRO A 11 -46.88 -7.84 22.85
N VAL A 12 -45.92 -7.49 23.70
CA VAL A 12 -44.56 -7.12 23.28
C VAL A 12 -43.63 -8.31 23.46
N CYS A 13 -42.83 -8.61 22.45
CA CYS A 13 -41.81 -9.65 22.53
C CYS A 13 -40.43 -9.04 22.77
N VAL A 14 -39.71 -9.60 23.74
CA VAL A 14 -38.32 -9.28 24.02
C VAL A 14 -37.44 -10.35 23.42
N CYS A 15 -36.53 -9.90 22.58
CA CYS A 15 -35.71 -10.77 21.74
C CYS A 15 -34.47 -11.26 22.47
N LEU A 16 -34.08 -12.49 22.13
CA LEU A 16 -32.81 -13.05 22.52
C LEU A 16 -31.69 -12.32 21.78
N LYS A 17 -30.47 -12.36 22.34
CA LYS A 17 -29.29 -11.78 21.67
C LYS A 17 -29.19 -12.34 20.25
N GLY A 18 -28.97 -11.46 19.27
CA GLY A 18 -28.88 -11.86 17.87
C GLY A 18 -30.22 -11.96 17.13
N TYR A 19 -31.34 -11.58 17.75
CA TYR A 19 -32.67 -11.55 17.12
C TYR A 19 -33.34 -10.18 17.29
N GLN A 20 -34.10 -9.76 16.28
CA GLN A 20 -34.81 -8.48 16.26
C GLN A 20 -36.19 -8.56 15.57
N GLY A 21 -36.91 -7.45 15.64
CA GLY A 21 -38.25 -7.27 15.07
C GLY A 21 -39.37 -7.50 16.08
N LEU A 22 -40.59 -7.10 15.71
CA LEU A 22 -41.78 -7.14 16.57
C LEU A 22 -42.04 -8.52 17.23
N ARG A 23 -41.68 -9.59 16.52
CA ARG A 23 -41.83 -10.98 16.97
C ARG A 23 -40.50 -11.74 17.03
N CYS A 24 -39.37 -11.03 17.05
CA CYS A 24 -38.02 -11.63 17.10
C CYS A 24 -37.75 -12.64 15.96
N GLY A 25 -38.41 -12.50 14.82
CA GLY A 25 -38.28 -13.41 13.68
C GLY A 25 -37.09 -13.12 12.78
N ILE A 26 -36.38 -12.01 13.01
CA ILE A 26 -35.25 -11.59 12.19
C ILE A 26 -33.98 -11.93 12.96
N GLN A 27 -33.20 -12.88 12.46
CA GLN A 27 -31.87 -13.12 12.99
C GLN A 27 -30.94 -12.00 12.51
N THR A 28 -30.37 -11.24 13.43
CA THR A 28 -29.30 -10.31 13.09
C THR A 28 -28.06 -11.14 12.82
N LEU A 29 -27.51 -11.05 11.61
CA LEU A 29 -26.13 -11.46 11.41
C LEU A 29 -25.29 -10.54 12.27
N GLU A 30 -24.76 -11.06 13.38
CA GLU A 30 -23.72 -10.37 14.12
C GLU A 30 -22.56 -10.17 13.13
N SER A 31 -22.44 -8.96 12.58
CA SER A 31 -21.14 -8.51 12.11
C SER A 31 -20.27 -8.61 13.34
N VAL A 32 -19.24 -9.45 13.28
CA VAL A 32 -18.19 -9.51 14.30
C VAL A 32 -17.47 -8.17 14.24
N VAL A 33 -18.09 -7.14 14.79
CA VAL A 33 -17.42 -5.99 15.35
C VAL A 33 -17.11 -6.47 16.76
N PRO A 34 -15.89 -6.94 17.03
CA PRO A 34 -15.54 -7.40 18.36
C PRO A 34 -15.85 -6.27 19.34
N THR A 35 -16.66 -6.60 20.36
CA THR A 35 -17.12 -5.65 21.38
C THR A 35 -15.96 -5.16 22.26
N ASP A 36 -14.77 -5.77 22.10
CA ASP A 36 -13.46 -5.26 22.52
C ASP A 36 -12.57 -4.96 21.29
N PRO A 37 -12.68 -3.76 20.71
CA PRO A 37 -11.88 -3.36 19.55
C PRO A 37 -10.48 -2.87 19.93
N THR A 38 -10.21 -2.50 21.19
CA THR A 38 -9.01 -1.70 21.52
C THR A 38 -7.70 -2.44 21.27
N TYR A 39 -7.56 -3.69 21.73
CA TYR A 39 -6.28 -4.41 21.59
C TYR A 39 -6.03 -4.91 20.16
N ASN A 40 -7.07 -5.36 19.46
CA ASN A 40 -6.93 -5.95 18.12
C ASN A 40 -6.89 -4.89 17.01
N SER A 41 -7.55 -3.74 17.18
CA SER A 41 -7.51 -2.68 16.17
C SER A 41 -6.15 -1.97 16.12
N GLU A 42 -5.50 -1.73 17.25
CA GLU A 42 -4.17 -1.13 17.29
C GLU A 42 -3.10 -2.03 16.66
N LEU A 43 -3.14 -3.34 16.97
CA LEU A 43 -2.22 -4.31 16.38
C LEU A 43 -2.45 -4.41 14.86
N VAL A 44 -3.70 -4.55 14.42
CA VAL A 44 -4.05 -4.64 13.00
C VAL A 44 -3.64 -3.35 12.28
N GLN A 45 -3.95 -2.18 12.82
CA GLN A 45 -3.55 -0.89 12.26
C GLN A 45 -2.02 -0.78 12.14
N THR A 46 -1.28 -1.17 13.18
CA THR A 46 0.19 -1.16 13.18
C THR A 46 0.76 -2.11 12.13
N VAL A 47 0.19 -3.31 11.98
CA VAL A 47 0.60 -4.29 10.96
C VAL A 47 0.33 -3.76 9.56
N LEU A 48 -0.84 -3.17 9.30
CA LEU A 48 -1.14 -2.58 7.99
C LEU A 48 -0.18 -1.43 7.65
N VAL A 49 0.13 -0.56 8.61
CA VAL A 49 1.12 0.52 8.43
C VAL A 49 2.50 -0.05 8.16
N ALA A 50 2.93 -1.08 8.91
CA ALA A 50 4.23 -1.72 8.71
C ALA A 50 4.33 -2.34 7.30
N ILE A 51 3.30 -3.02 6.83
CA ILE A 51 3.25 -3.58 5.47
C ILE A 51 3.37 -2.45 4.43
N ALA A 52 2.61 -1.37 4.58
CA ALA A 52 2.66 -0.23 3.67
C ALA A 52 4.06 0.41 3.60
N VAL A 53 4.72 0.60 4.76
CA VAL A 53 6.08 1.13 4.84
C VAL A 53 7.07 0.19 4.16
N VAL A 54 7.02 -1.12 4.44
CA VAL A 54 7.93 -2.10 3.84
C VAL A 54 7.79 -2.12 2.32
N LEU A 55 6.56 -2.13 1.79
CA LEU A 55 6.30 -2.08 0.34
C LEU A 55 6.81 -0.79 -0.29
N SER A 56 6.68 0.35 0.40
CA SER A 56 7.20 1.64 -0.07
C SER A 56 8.73 1.65 -0.16
N VAL A 57 9.42 1.07 0.83
CA VAL A 57 10.88 0.96 0.85
C VAL A 57 11.37 0.04 -0.27
N ILE A 58 10.72 -1.11 -0.46
CA ILE A 58 11.06 -2.04 -1.55
C ILE A 58 10.89 -1.36 -2.92
N SER A 59 9.78 -0.66 -3.12
CA SER A 59 9.52 0.10 -4.36
C SER A 59 10.57 1.18 -4.58
N CYS A 60 10.90 1.96 -3.53
CA CYS A 60 11.93 3.00 -3.59
C CYS A 60 13.30 2.41 -3.96
N CYS A 61 13.71 1.32 -3.30
CA CYS A 61 14.95 0.61 -3.63
C CYS A 61 14.96 0.11 -5.08
N ALA A 62 13.86 -0.46 -5.57
CA ALA A 62 13.76 -0.91 -6.96
C ALA A 62 13.92 0.26 -7.95
N ILE A 63 13.25 1.39 -7.70
CA ILE A 63 13.38 2.59 -8.54
C ILE A 63 14.81 3.14 -8.50
N LEU A 64 15.42 3.22 -7.31
CA LEU A 64 16.81 3.67 -7.16
C LEU A 64 17.79 2.73 -7.85
N LEU A 65 17.60 1.42 -7.77
CA LEU A 65 18.45 0.45 -8.45
C LEU A 65 18.28 0.51 -9.97
N MET A 66 17.04 0.63 -10.47
CA MET A 66 16.77 0.77 -11.91
C MET A 66 17.34 2.08 -12.45
N THR A 67 17.14 3.20 -11.74
CA THR A 67 17.70 4.49 -12.13
C THR A 67 19.22 4.51 -11.98
N CYS A 68 19.81 3.91 -10.94
CA CYS A 68 21.27 3.79 -10.81
C CYS A 68 21.85 2.86 -11.88
N ALA A 69 21.22 1.74 -12.21
CA ALA A 69 21.67 0.85 -13.27
C ALA A 69 21.56 1.51 -14.64
N HIS A 70 20.44 2.19 -14.90
CA HIS A 70 20.22 2.94 -16.13
C HIS A 70 21.15 4.15 -16.22
N TYR A 71 21.33 4.90 -15.14
CA TYR A 71 22.25 6.04 -15.04
C TYR A 71 23.71 5.59 -15.14
N ARG A 72 24.09 4.46 -14.54
CA ARG A 72 25.43 3.87 -14.65
C ARG A 72 25.66 3.34 -16.06
N SER A 73 24.65 2.73 -16.68
CA SER A 73 24.70 2.34 -18.10
C SER A 73 24.87 3.57 -18.99
N HIS A 74 24.10 4.64 -18.76
CA HIS A 74 24.17 5.88 -19.54
C HIS A 74 25.44 6.69 -19.26
N LYS A 75 25.98 6.66 -18.03
CA LYS A 75 27.29 7.23 -17.69
C LYS A 75 28.43 6.42 -18.27
N ASN A 76 28.36 5.10 -18.25
CA ASN A 76 29.34 4.24 -18.92
C ASN A 76 29.31 4.48 -20.43
N PHE A 77 28.11 4.65 -21.01
CA PHE A 77 27.95 5.05 -22.40
C PHE A 77 28.53 6.44 -22.67
N LEU A 78 28.21 7.46 -21.88
CA LEU A 78 28.81 8.80 -22.01
C LEU A 78 30.32 8.82 -21.76
N ALA A 79 30.84 7.98 -20.85
CA ALA A 79 32.27 7.81 -20.64
C ALA A 79 32.94 7.14 -21.85
N SER A 80 32.26 6.18 -22.49
CA SER A 80 32.70 5.62 -23.77
C SER A 80 32.66 6.66 -24.89
N TYR A 81 31.66 7.55 -24.94
CA TYR A 81 31.58 8.63 -25.93
C TYR A 81 32.59 9.75 -25.70
N LEU A 82 32.84 10.14 -24.44
CA LEU A 82 33.87 11.13 -24.11
C LEU A 82 35.27 10.56 -24.34
N GLY A 83 35.47 9.26 -24.09
CA GLY A 83 36.67 8.52 -24.47
C GLY A 83 36.91 8.56 -25.98
N THR A 84 35.89 8.19 -26.78
CA THR A 84 35.99 8.18 -28.25
C THR A 84 36.09 9.59 -28.85
N VAL A 85 35.47 10.62 -28.25
CA VAL A 85 35.68 12.02 -28.68
C VAL A 85 37.12 12.46 -28.39
N SER A 86 37.70 12.09 -27.25
CA SER A 86 39.11 12.41 -26.96
C SER A 86 40.10 11.69 -27.88
N GLU A 87 39.74 10.51 -28.38
CA GLU A 87 40.52 9.77 -29.38
C GLU A 87 40.41 10.40 -30.78
N ASN A 88 39.23 10.90 -31.15
CA ASN A 88 39.02 11.60 -32.43
C ASN A 88 39.64 13.01 -32.46
N ASP A 89 39.72 13.72 -31.33
CA ASP A 89 40.42 15.00 -31.22
C ASP A 89 41.95 14.87 -31.41
N LYS A 90 42.52 13.70 -31.04
CA LYS A 90 43.95 13.42 -31.30
C LYS A 90 44.24 13.04 -32.75
N LEU A 91 43.23 12.69 -33.54
CA LEU A 91 43.39 12.30 -34.95
C LEU A 91 43.13 13.45 -35.93
N HIS A 92 42.54 14.56 -35.49
CA HIS A 92 42.17 15.71 -36.34
C HIS A 92 43.19 16.86 -36.36
N LYS A 93 44.42 16.71 -35.83
CA LYS A 93 45.44 17.75 -36.04
C LYS A 93 45.84 17.74 -37.52
N PRO A 94 45.50 18.75 -38.34
CA PRO A 94 45.86 18.74 -39.74
C PRO A 94 47.38 18.81 -39.84
N THR A 95 47.96 17.82 -40.53
CA THR A 95 49.32 17.87 -41.04
C THR A 95 49.36 18.93 -42.13
N SER A 96 49.51 20.19 -41.73
CA SER A 96 49.95 21.26 -42.62
C SER A 96 51.15 21.93 -41.95
N ASP A 97 52.13 22.21 -42.79
CA ASP A 97 53.42 22.86 -42.51
C ASP A 97 54.51 21.99 -41.88
N VAL A 98 55.31 21.35 -42.75
CA VAL A 98 56.77 21.58 -42.81
C VAL A 98 57.22 21.45 -44.27
N VAL A 99 57.69 22.59 -44.79
CA VAL A 99 58.57 22.90 -45.96
C VAL A 99 59.08 21.75 -46.82
#